data_AF-A0A3N6P5W5-F1
#
_entry.id   AF-A0A3N6P5W5-F1
#
_cell.length_a   1.000
_cell.length_b   1.000
_cell.length_c   1.000
_cell.angle_alpha   90.00
_cell.angle_beta   90.00
_cell.angle_gamma   90.00
#
_symmetry.space_group_name_H-M   'P 1'
#
loop_
_entity.id
_entity.type
_entity.pdbx_description
1 polymer ?
#
loop_
_entity_poly.entity_id
_entity_poly.type
_entity_poly.pdbx_seq_one_letter_code
_entity_poly.pdbx_strand_id
1 'polypeptide(L)'
;YIDGNKAIVSSQSSLTKAEVISIEQHEKDWKEIFSGIQSAVDIVAFQDGHVDYHELAHYFAINKQLADSFNMQCWTNAESFDRDMPIKFLPIKFEKLLLKLKAAKEAGLDKAITFEFSHFMSPQSAYLQAHHLFNRYMEQLEQTHE
;
A
#
# COMPACT_ATOMS: atom_id res chain seq x y z
N TYR A 1 -7.01 10.69 4.10
CA TYR A 1 -8.11 10.26 3.24
C TYR A 1 -7.86 8.82 2.88
N ILE A 2 -8.75 7.91 3.25
CA ILE A 2 -8.55 6.48 2.98
C ILE A 2 -9.71 6.01 2.09
N ASP A 3 -9.44 5.12 1.14
CA ASP A 3 -10.40 4.73 0.09
C ASP A 3 -10.96 3.34 0.43
N GLY A 4 -11.88 3.27 1.42
CA GLY A 4 -12.26 2.03 2.10
C GLY A 4 -13.18 1.05 1.36
N ASN A 5 -13.85 1.44 0.26
CA ASN A 5 -14.89 0.61 -0.37
C ASN A 5 -14.52 -0.09 -1.69
N LYS A 6 -13.23 -0.13 -2.07
CA LYS A 6 -12.83 -0.55 -3.43
C LYS A 6 -12.73 -2.05 -3.69
N ALA A 7 -12.94 -2.93 -2.71
CA ALA A 7 -12.87 -4.37 -2.97
C ALA A 7 -14.06 -4.91 -3.80
N ILE A 8 -15.21 -4.22 -3.82
CA ILE A 8 -16.44 -4.68 -4.50
C ILE A 8 -16.71 -3.92 -5.83
N VAL A 9 -16.06 -2.77 -6.07
CA VAL A 9 -16.46 -1.82 -7.13
C VAL A 9 -15.45 -1.75 -8.30
N SER A 10 -14.51 -2.69 -8.41
CA SER A 10 -13.49 -2.69 -9.48
C SER A 10 -14.04 -2.84 -10.90
N SER A 11 -15.35 -3.10 -11.07
CA SER A 11 -16.02 -3.31 -12.36
C SER A 11 -16.81 -2.11 -12.90
N GLN A 12 -16.87 -0.96 -12.21
CA GLN A 12 -17.62 0.21 -12.69
C GLN A 12 -16.70 1.40 -12.97
N SER A 13 -16.67 1.82 -14.23
CA SER A 13 -15.82 2.85 -14.84
C SER A 13 -16.11 4.30 -14.40
N SER A 14 -16.78 4.51 -13.26
CA SER A 14 -17.20 5.83 -12.82
C SER A 14 -17.30 5.90 -11.30
N LEU A 15 -16.15 5.94 -10.63
CA LEU A 15 -16.08 6.41 -9.24
C LEU A 15 -16.10 7.94 -9.26
N THR A 16 -17.20 8.54 -8.84
CA THR A 16 -17.22 9.95 -8.47
C THR A 16 -16.38 10.12 -7.20
N LYS A 17 -15.70 11.27 -7.05
CA LYS A 17 -14.93 11.69 -5.86
C LYS A 17 -15.74 11.73 -4.52
N ALA A 18 -16.93 11.16 -4.48
CA ALA A 18 -17.95 11.41 -3.47
C ALA A 18 -17.97 10.43 -2.29
N GLU A 19 -17.25 9.30 -2.34
CA GLU A 19 -17.25 8.29 -1.26
C GLU A 19 -15.89 8.18 -0.60
N VAL A 20 -15.45 9.35 -0.24
CA VAL A 20 -14.24 9.62 0.45
C VAL A 20 -14.63 9.17 1.91
N ILE A 21 -13.95 8.20 2.59
CA ILE A 21 -13.97 8.00 4.07
C ILE A 21 -12.86 8.74 4.86
N SER A 22 -13.21 9.37 5.98
CA SER A 22 -12.25 10.07 6.84
C SER A 22 -11.33 9.08 7.57
N ILE A 23 -10.22 9.59 8.11
CA ILE A 23 -9.26 8.78 8.86
C ILE A 23 -9.90 8.22 10.14
N GLU A 24 -10.73 9.01 10.81
CA GLU A 24 -11.46 8.61 12.02
C GLU A 24 -12.51 7.53 11.71
N GLN A 25 -13.18 7.65 10.56
CA GLN A 25 -14.14 6.65 10.11
C GLN A 25 -13.43 5.34 9.75
N HIS A 26 -12.29 5.41 9.04
CA HIS A 26 -11.44 4.25 8.77
C HIS A 26 -11.00 3.56 10.07
N GLU A 27 -10.53 4.32 11.06
CA GLU A 27 -10.11 3.74 12.34
C GLU A 27 -11.27 2.99 13.02
N LYS A 28 -12.46 3.61 13.05
CA LYS A 28 -13.65 3.02 13.63
C LYS A 28 -14.05 1.72 12.93
N ASP A 29 -14.09 1.72 11.60
CA ASP A 29 -14.51 0.57 10.80
C ASP A 29 -13.53 -0.59 10.96
N TRP A 30 -12.22 -0.31 10.88
CA TRP A 30 -11.20 -1.35 11.04
C TRP A 30 -11.08 -1.87 12.47
N LYS A 31 -11.40 -1.06 13.48
CA LYS A 31 -11.50 -1.54 14.86
C LYS A 31 -12.63 -2.57 15.01
N GLU A 32 -13.78 -2.35 14.36
CA GLU A 32 -14.88 -3.32 14.36
C GLU A 32 -14.48 -4.61 13.63
N ILE A 33 -13.85 -4.47 12.45
CA ILE A 33 -13.37 -5.62 11.67
C ILE A 33 -12.35 -6.44 12.46
N PHE A 34 -11.32 -5.80 13.02
CA PHE A 34 -10.26 -6.47 13.80
C PHE A 34 -10.83 -7.21 15.00
N SER A 35 -11.78 -6.60 15.72
CA SER A 35 -12.48 -7.26 16.82
C SER A 35 -13.13 -8.58 16.40
N GLY A 36 -13.70 -8.64 15.19
CA GLY A 36 -14.32 -9.85 14.63
C GLY A 36 -13.35 -10.90 14.11
N ILE A 37 -12.17 -10.51 13.61
CA ILE A 37 -11.26 -11.42 12.90
C ILE A 37 -9.97 -11.78 13.65
N GLN A 38 -9.59 -11.05 14.71
CA GLN A 38 -8.32 -11.19 15.44
C GLN A 38 -8.02 -12.61 15.94
N SER A 39 -9.05 -13.45 16.13
CA SER A 39 -8.86 -14.84 16.59
C SER A 39 -8.47 -15.82 15.49
N ALA A 40 -8.57 -15.42 14.23
CA ALA A 40 -8.33 -16.27 13.06
C ALA A 40 -7.39 -15.65 12.01
N VAL A 41 -7.02 -14.38 12.18
CA VAL A 41 -6.17 -13.63 11.23
C VAL A 41 -4.99 -13.06 11.99
N ASP A 42 -3.77 -13.49 11.65
CA ASP A 42 -2.55 -13.03 12.31
C ASP A 42 -1.99 -11.74 11.70
N ILE A 43 -2.25 -11.50 10.41
CA ILE A 43 -1.57 -10.48 9.61
C ILE A 43 -2.59 -9.74 8.76
N VAL A 44 -2.46 -8.41 8.71
CA VAL A 44 -3.21 -7.56 7.77
C VAL A 44 -2.23 -6.76 6.92
N ALA A 45 -2.38 -6.87 5.59
CA ALA A 45 -1.54 -6.18 4.62
C ALA A 45 -2.37 -5.19 3.80
N PHE A 46 -2.42 -3.93 4.24
CA PHE A 46 -3.18 -2.89 3.58
C PHE A 46 -2.57 -2.48 2.24
N GLN A 47 -3.39 -2.35 1.20
CA GLN A 47 -2.98 -1.68 -0.05
C GLN A 47 -2.73 -0.19 0.22
N ASP A 48 -1.64 0.35 -0.31
CA ASP A 48 -1.19 1.71 0.00
C ASP A 48 -1.40 2.74 -1.10
N GLY A 49 -1.85 2.35 -2.30
CA GLY A 49 -2.05 3.28 -3.43
C GLY A 49 -3.39 4.00 -3.45
N HIS A 50 -4.24 3.75 -2.46
CA HIS A 50 -5.56 4.37 -2.29
C HIS A 50 -5.53 5.62 -1.39
N VAL A 51 -4.36 5.98 -0.87
CA VAL A 51 -4.17 7.10 0.05
C VAL A 51 -3.23 8.09 -0.62
N ASP A 52 -3.50 9.39 -0.49
CA ASP A 52 -2.60 10.41 -1.02
C ASP A 52 -1.24 10.37 -0.29
N TYR A 53 -0.16 10.64 -1.03
CA TYR A 53 1.21 10.54 -0.51
C TYR A 53 1.48 11.36 0.76
N HIS A 54 0.82 12.50 0.93
CA HIS A 54 0.97 13.37 2.10
C HIS A 54 0.25 12.83 3.34
N GLU A 55 -0.64 11.85 3.18
CA GLU A 55 -1.43 11.25 4.26
C GLU A 55 -0.92 9.85 4.64
N LEU A 56 -0.02 9.26 3.85
CA LEU A 56 0.55 7.92 4.08
C LEU A 56 1.10 7.74 5.50
N ALA A 57 1.82 8.73 6.02
CA ALA A 57 2.40 8.65 7.36
C ALA A 57 1.32 8.49 8.44
N HIS A 58 0.24 9.26 8.35
CA HIS A 58 -0.88 9.18 9.28
C HIS A 58 -1.66 7.87 9.11
N TYR A 59 -1.92 7.47 7.86
CA TYR A 59 -2.57 6.21 7.53
C TYR A 59 -1.84 5.00 8.12
N PHE A 60 -0.52 4.93 7.91
CA PHE A 60 0.29 3.84 8.44
C PHE A 60 0.38 3.84 9.96
N ALA A 61 0.49 5.02 10.60
CA ALA A 61 0.50 5.11 12.06
C ALA A 61 -0.79 4.55 12.68
N ILE A 62 -1.96 4.89 12.12
CA ILE A 62 -3.25 4.38 12.61
C ILE A 62 -3.38 2.88 12.39
N ASN A 63 -3.02 2.38 11.21
CA ASN A 63 -3.07 0.95 10.94
C ASN A 63 -2.15 0.16 11.90
N LYS A 64 -0.95 0.68 12.18
CA LYS A 64 -0.03 0.06 13.13
C LYS A 64 -0.59 0.05 14.54
N GLN A 65 -1.09 1.20 15.01
CA GLN A 65 -1.71 1.31 16.35
C GLN A 65 -2.90 0.37 16.51
N LEU A 66 -3.76 0.27 15.49
CA LEU A 66 -4.88 -0.66 15.50
C LEU A 66 -4.39 -2.11 15.58
N ALA A 67 -3.50 -2.53 14.68
CA ALA A 67 -2.98 -3.90 14.67
C ALA A 67 -2.36 -4.28 16.02
N ASP A 68 -1.57 -3.36 16.62
CA ASP A 68 -0.97 -3.56 17.94
C ASP A 68 -2.01 -3.74 19.05
N SER A 69 -3.10 -2.97 19.00
CA SER A 69 -4.18 -3.09 20.00
C SER A 69 -4.92 -4.43 19.94
N PHE A 70 -4.84 -5.15 18.81
CA PHE A 70 -5.44 -6.46 18.59
C PHE A 70 -4.38 -7.60 18.50
N ASN A 71 -3.11 -7.32 18.83
CA ASN A 71 -1.98 -8.26 18.71
C ASN A 71 -1.82 -8.89 17.31
N MET A 72 -2.11 -8.13 16.26
CA MET A 72 -1.95 -8.54 14.85
C MET A 72 -0.69 -7.92 14.25
N GLN A 73 -0.10 -8.54 13.24
CA GLN A 73 0.99 -7.94 12.47
C GLN A 73 0.44 -6.96 11.43
N CYS A 74 1.10 -5.81 11.31
CA CYS A 74 0.74 -4.76 10.36
C CYS A 74 1.74 -4.73 9.21
N TRP A 75 1.30 -5.19 8.04
CA TRP A 75 2.10 -5.15 6.82
C TRP A 75 1.57 -4.07 5.87
N THR A 76 2.44 -3.58 4.98
CA THR A 76 2.00 -2.82 3.80
C THR A 76 2.07 -3.70 2.57
N ASN A 77 1.02 -3.67 1.75
CA ASN A 77 1.08 -4.09 0.37
C ASN A 77 1.43 -2.86 -0.48
N ALA A 78 2.74 -2.67 -0.65
CA ALA A 78 3.31 -1.59 -1.43
C ALA A 78 3.10 -1.82 -2.92
N GLU A 79 2.07 -1.20 -3.48
CA GLU A 79 1.70 -1.40 -4.88
C GLU A 79 2.82 -0.93 -5.81
N SER A 80 3.29 -1.81 -6.68
CA SER A 80 4.38 -1.51 -7.62
C SER A 80 3.88 -0.98 -8.97
N PHE A 81 2.60 -0.66 -9.07
CA PHE A 81 1.95 -0.06 -10.25
C PHE A 81 1.42 1.35 -9.96
N ASP A 82 1.28 2.18 -11.00
CA ASP A 82 0.87 3.59 -10.88
C ASP A 82 -0.63 3.78 -11.11
N ARG A 83 -1.34 4.29 -10.10
CA ARG A 83 -2.78 4.60 -10.18
C ARG A 83 -3.08 5.97 -10.76
N ASP A 84 -2.08 6.86 -10.86
CA ASP A 84 -2.25 8.24 -11.29
C ASP A 84 -2.15 8.40 -12.82
N MET A 85 -1.94 7.29 -13.53
CA MET A 85 -1.77 7.27 -14.98
C MET A 85 -3.09 6.97 -15.71
N PRO A 86 -3.26 7.49 -16.94
CA PRO A 86 -4.45 7.21 -17.75
C PRO A 86 -4.53 5.73 -18.19
N ILE A 87 -3.40 5.01 -18.22
CA ILE A 87 -3.35 3.57 -18.49
C ILE A 87 -3.37 2.83 -17.15
N LYS A 88 -4.40 2.02 -16.93
CA LYS A 88 -4.60 1.21 -15.72
C LYS A 88 -4.24 -0.26 -16.01
N PHE A 89 -3.07 -0.77 -15.62
CA PHE A 89 -1.98 -0.13 -14.87
C PHE A 89 -0.59 -0.45 -15.47
N LEU A 90 0.38 0.45 -15.27
CA LEU A 90 1.80 0.30 -15.62
C LEU A 90 2.67 0.40 -14.36
N PRO A 91 3.96 0.00 -14.39
CA PRO A 91 4.87 0.11 -13.25
C PRO A 91 4.96 1.53 -12.66
N ILE A 92 5.01 1.61 -11.33
CA ILE A 92 5.08 2.87 -10.58
C ILE A 92 6.41 3.59 -10.78
N LYS A 93 6.40 4.92 -10.71
CA LYS A 93 7.64 5.70 -10.59
C LYS A 93 8.37 5.34 -9.29
N PHE A 94 9.69 5.09 -9.38
CA PHE A 94 10.50 4.62 -8.26
C PHE A 94 10.40 5.50 -7.01
N GLU A 95 10.41 6.82 -7.16
CA GLU A 95 10.35 7.77 -6.05
C GLU A 95 9.03 7.66 -5.27
N LYS A 96 7.92 7.33 -5.95
CA LYS A 96 6.64 7.06 -5.29
C LYS A 96 6.73 5.78 -4.46
N LEU A 97 7.30 4.71 -5.02
CA LEU A 97 7.50 3.46 -4.27
C LEU A 97 8.42 3.67 -3.07
N LEU A 98 9.54 4.38 -3.25
CA LEU A 98 10.49 4.68 -2.19
C LEU A 98 9.84 5.49 -1.06
N LEU A 99 9.02 6.48 -1.40
CA LEU A 99 8.28 7.27 -0.41
C LEU A 99 7.36 6.38 0.44
N LYS A 100 6.62 5.47 -0.19
CA LYS A 100 5.73 4.52 0.50
C LYS A 100 6.52 3.59 1.43
N LEU A 101 7.64 3.04 0.97
CA LEU A 101 8.49 2.17 1.78
C LEU A 101 9.14 2.90 2.96
N LYS A 102 9.58 4.15 2.77
CA LYS A 102 10.12 4.98 3.86
C LYS A 102 9.05 5.30 4.90
N ALA A 103 7.86 5.73 4.47
CA ALA A 103 6.75 6.02 5.37
C ALA A 103 6.32 4.75 6.15
N ALA A 104 6.29 3.58 5.51
CA ALA A 104 5.99 2.32 6.19
C ALA A 104 7.05 1.95 7.24
N LYS A 105 8.34 2.15 6.93
CA LYS A 105 9.44 1.93 7.86
C LYS A 105 9.37 2.90 9.05
N GLU A 106 9.12 4.18 8.80
CA GLU A 106 8.99 5.21 9.84
C GLU A 106 7.81 4.96 10.79
N ALA A 107 6.70 4.45 10.26
CA ALA A 107 5.54 4.05 11.06
C ALA A 107 5.72 2.68 11.75
N GLY A 108 6.86 2.00 11.55
CA GLY A 108 7.18 0.75 12.25
C GLY A 108 6.40 -0.47 11.76
N LEU A 109 5.98 -0.51 10.49
CA LEU A 109 5.28 -1.67 9.93
C LEU A 109 6.21 -2.89 9.87
N ASP A 110 5.67 -4.08 10.11
CA ASP A 110 6.46 -5.30 10.31
C ASP A 110 7.06 -5.83 9.00
N LYS A 111 6.35 -5.63 7.88
CA LYS A 111 6.78 -6.10 6.55
C LYS A 111 6.15 -5.29 5.43
N ALA A 112 6.90 -5.16 4.33
CA ALA A 112 6.37 -4.75 3.04
C ALA A 112 6.32 -5.95 2.08
N ILE A 113 5.17 -6.12 1.44
CA ILE A 113 4.97 -7.02 0.29
C ILE A 113 4.47 -6.19 -0.90
N THR A 114 4.35 -6.78 -2.09
CA THR A 114 3.87 -6.03 -3.27
C THR A 114 2.94 -6.87 -4.14
N PHE A 115 1.87 -6.23 -4.59
CA PHE A 115 1.19 -6.58 -5.82
C PHE A 115 1.76 -5.68 -6.93
N GLU A 116 2.54 -6.18 -7.88
CA GLU A 116 3.07 -7.55 -7.96
C GLU A 116 4.43 -7.55 -8.68
N PHE A 117 5.35 -8.40 -8.24
CA PHE A 117 6.71 -8.44 -8.77
C PHE A 117 6.74 -8.78 -10.27
N SER A 118 6.05 -9.84 -10.69
CA SER A 118 6.18 -10.39 -12.05
C SER A 118 5.85 -9.36 -13.14
N HIS A 119 4.79 -8.58 -12.95
CA HIS A 119 4.36 -7.58 -13.92
C HIS A 119 5.05 -6.24 -13.72
N PHE A 120 5.27 -5.81 -12.47
CA PHE A 120 5.61 -4.42 -12.21
C PHE A 120 7.04 -4.20 -11.73
N MET A 121 7.77 -5.25 -11.34
CA MET A 121 9.17 -5.15 -10.91
C MET A 121 10.11 -6.18 -11.54
N SER A 122 9.63 -7.12 -12.34
CA SER A 122 10.49 -8.16 -12.91
C SER A 122 11.31 -7.62 -14.08
N PRO A 123 12.61 -7.95 -14.16
CA PRO A 123 13.40 -7.78 -15.39
C PRO A 123 12.81 -8.49 -16.62
N GLN A 124 11.94 -9.49 -16.41
CA GLN A 124 11.30 -10.28 -17.47
C GLN A 124 9.87 -9.82 -17.79
N SER A 125 9.40 -8.72 -17.18
CA SER A 125 8.07 -8.20 -17.48
C SER A 125 7.94 -7.75 -18.94
N ALA A 126 6.73 -7.88 -19.50
CA ALA A 126 6.38 -7.24 -20.77
C ALA A 126 6.40 -5.70 -20.68
N TYR A 127 6.27 -5.14 -19.47
CA TYR A 127 6.46 -3.72 -19.21
C TYR A 127 7.94 -3.44 -18.97
N LEU A 128 8.65 -2.91 -19.97
CA LEU A 128 10.08 -2.58 -19.88
C LEU A 128 10.41 -1.65 -18.70
N GLN A 129 9.45 -0.84 -18.26
CA GLN A 129 9.56 0.05 -17.11
C GLN A 129 9.75 -0.73 -15.80
N ALA A 130 9.27 -1.97 -15.70
CA ALA A 130 9.45 -2.84 -14.53
C ALA A 130 10.93 -3.22 -14.35
N HIS A 131 11.64 -3.50 -15.45
CA HIS A 131 13.08 -3.74 -15.41
C HIS A 131 13.84 -2.51 -14.87
N HIS A 132 13.46 -1.31 -15.31
CA HIS A 132 14.06 -0.09 -14.79
C HIS A 132 13.71 0.14 -13.32
N LEU A 133 12.46 -0.13 -12.90
CA LEU A 133 12.06 -0.04 -11.50
C LEU A 133 12.87 -0.99 -10.62
N PHE A 134 13.10 -2.22 -11.08
CA PHE A 134 13.96 -3.19 -10.40
C PHE A 134 15.37 -2.65 -10.19
N ASN A 135 16.00 -2.12 -11.25
CA ASN A 135 17.37 -1.62 -11.16
C ASN A 135 17.46 -0.44 -10.19
N ARG A 136 16.47 0.46 -10.15
CA ARG A 136 16.44 1.56 -9.16
C ARG A 136 16.26 1.04 -7.73
N TYR A 137 15.41 0.03 -7.55
CA TYR A 137 15.24 -0.61 -6.26
C TYR A 137 16.53 -1.27 -5.75
N MET A 138 17.25 -1.99 -6.62
CA MET A 138 18.52 -2.63 -6.27
C MET A 138 19.61 -1.61 -5.93
N GLU A 139 19.75 -0.54 -6.72
CA GLU A 139 20.70 0.56 -6.42
C GLU A 139 20.43 1.19 -5.05
N GLN A 140 19.15 1.41 -4.70
CA GLN A 140 18.78 1.93 -3.39
C GLN A 140 19.10 0.93 -2.26
N LEU A 141 18.91 -0.36 -2.49
CA LEU A 141 19.30 -1.39 -1.51
C LEU A 141 20.81 -1.37 -1.27
N GLU A 142 21.62 -1.34 -2.33
CA GLU A 142 23.08 -1.26 -2.23
C GLU A 142 23.52 -0.05 -1.39
N GLN A 143 22.96 1.14 -1.67
CA GLN A 143 23.25 2.37 -0.92
C GLN A 143 22.81 2.34 0.55
N THR A 144 21.84 1.48 0.91
CA THR A 144 21.33 1.39 2.30
C THR A 144 22.11 0.34 3.11
N HIS A 145 22.93 -0.48 2.45
CA HIS A 145 23.76 -1.51 3.08
C HIS A 145 25.23 -1.08 3.26
N GLU A 146 25.64 0.04 2.70
CA GLU A 146 26.88 0.78 3.04
C GLU A 146 26.67 1.68 4.27
#